data_AF-A0A4R9WV64-F1
#
_entry.id   AF-A0A4R9WV64-F1
#
_cell.length_a   1.000
_cell.length_b   1.000
_cell.length_c   1.000
_cell.angle_alpha   90.00
_cell.angle_beta   90.00
_cell.angle_gamma   90.00
#
_symmetry.space_group_name_H-M   'P 1'
#
loop_
_entity.id
_entity.type
_entity.pdbx_description
1 polymer ?
#
loop_
_entity_poly.entity_id
_entity_poly.type
_entity_poly.pdbx_seq_one_letter_code
_entity_poly.pdbx_strand_id
1 'polypeptide(L)'
;PAGVPRDVFDGLRAGVVKDRAEFLINFGRAFTGADRDPSAVTQAMLDMTFDMAIKASIKATHDCIASFSETDLRPDLAKFDIPTLIIHGGADPVVPIELSGKKSA
;
A
#
# COMPACT_ATOMS: atom_id res chain seq x y z
N PRO A 1 -5.85 -10.47 13.77
CA PRO A 1 -5.88 -11.89 13.35
C PRO A 1 -5.28 -12.08 11.95
N ALA A 2 -4.16 -12.82 11.85
CA ALA A 2 -3.43 -13.16 10.61
C ALA A 2 -3.16 -12.00 9.63
N GLY A 3 -3.16 -10.75 10.09
CA GLY A 3 -2.75 -9.59 9.30
C GLY A 3 -1.24 -9.37 9.41
N VAL A 4 -0.73 -8.40 8.67
CA VAL A 4 0.66 -7.95 8.83
C VAL A 4 0.84 -7.39 10.26
N PRO A 5 1.98 -7.66 10.93
CA PRO A 5 2.29 -7.11 12.24
C PRO A 5 2.16 -5.57 12.30
N ARG A 6 1.69 -5.06 13.45
CA ARG A 6 1.41 -3.63 13.64
C ARG A 6 2.66 -2.75 13.52
N ASP A 7 3.79 -3.25 13.98
CA ASP A 7 5.10 -2.59 13.95
C ASP A 7 5.55 -2.22 12.53
N VAL A 8 5.15 -3.00 11.51
CA VAL A 8 5.37 -2.64 10.10
C VAL A 8 4.69 -1.30 9.77
N PHE A 9 3.43 -1.14 10.16
CA PHE A 9 2.65 0.09 9.91
C PHE A 9 3.11 1.25 10.79
N ASP A 10 3.53 0.99 12.02
CA ASP A 10 4.16 1.99 12.88
C ASP A 10 5.47 2.50 12.26
N GLY A 11 6.24 1.62 11.61
CA GLY A 11 7.41 1.97 10.81
C GLY A 11 7.08 2.91 9.64
N LEU A 12 5.98 2.66 8.92
CA LEU A 12 5.52 3.55 7.86
C LEU A 12 5.15 4.94 8.41
N ARG A 13 4.43 5.01 9.53
CA ARG A 13 4.08 6.27 10.20
C ARG A 13 5.32 7.06 10.60
N ALA A 14 6.29 6.38 11.20
CA ALA A 14 7.56 6.97 11.59
C ALA A 14 8.34 7.48 10.38
N GLY A 15 8.36 6.73 9.26
CA GLY A 15 8.99 7.15 8.01
C GLY A 15 8.39 8.43 7.45
N VAL A 16 7.06 8.52 7.39
CA VAL A 16 6.33 9.72 6.92
C VAL A 16 6.70 10.96 7.74
N VAL A 17 6.85 10.83 9.06
CA VAL A 17 7.13 11.96 9.97
C VAL A 17 8.62 12.32 10.02
N LYS A 18 9.52 11.34 9.91
CA LYS A 18 10.98 11.54 10.05
C LYS A 18 11.59 12.23 8.82
N ASP A 19 11.34 11.67 7.64
CA ASP A 19 11.80 12.24 6.37
C ASP A 19 10.84 11.80 5.26
N ARG A 20 9.87 12.68 5.01
CA ARG A 20 8.78 12.37 4.08
C ARG A 20 9.28 12.17 2.65
N ALA A 21 10.26 12.97 2.20
CA ALA A 21 10.72 12.91 0.82
C ALA A 21 11.42 11.58 0.56
N GLU A 22 12.37 11.23 1.44
CA GLU A 22 13.10 9.97 1.37
C GLU A 22 12.16 8.75 1.52
N PHE A 23 11.21 8.81 2.45
CA PHE A 23 10.20 7.77 2.62
C PHE A 23 9.41 7.54 1.33
N LEU A 24 8.91 8.60 0.68
CA LEU A 24 8.10 8.48 -0.53
C LEU A 24 8.89 7.97 -1.74
N ILE A 25 10.16 8.37 -1.88
CA ILE A 25 11.04 7.85 -2.95
C ILE A 25 11.22 6.34 -2.78
N ASN A 26 11.63 5.90 -1.59
CA ASN A 26 11.91 4.49 -1.32
C ASN A 26 10.64 3.63 -1.37
N PHE A 27 9.55 4.09 -0.75
CA PHE A 27 8.28 3.36 -0.77
C PHE A 27 7.68 3.30 -2.18
N GLY A 28 7.80 4.37 -2.98
CA GLY A 28 7.30 4.44 -4.36
C GLY A 28 7.94 3.39 -5.27
N ARG A 29 9.22 3.06 -5.05
CA ARG A 29 9.91 1.99 -5.76
C ARG A 29 9.29 0.61 -5.50
N ALA A 30 9.06 0.27 -4.24
CA ALA A 30 8.43 -0.98 -3.86
C ALA A 30 6.97 -1.05 -4.34
N PHE A 31 6.22 0.04 -4.18
CA PHE A 31 4.82 0.17 -4.56
C PHE A 31 4.58 -0.01 -6.07
N THR A 32 5.47 0.53 -6.90
CA THR A 32 5.37 0.40 -8.37
C THR A 32 5.97 -0.91 -8.88
N GLY A 33 6.68 -1.67 -8.05
CA GLY A 33 7.45 -2.84 -8.47
C GLY A 33 8.72 -2.48 -9.23
N ALA A 34 9.23 -1.26 -9.09
CA ALA A 34 10.48 -0.82 -9.68
C ALA A 34 11.71 -1.51 -9.06
N ASP A 35 11.57 -2.17 -7.90
CA ASP A 35 12.62 -2.97 -7.26
C ASP A 35 12.74 -4.40 -7.83
N ARG A 36 11.86 -4.78 -8.77
CA ARG A 36 11.91 -6.09 -9.43
C ARG A 36 12.93 -6.10 -10.57
N ASP A 37 13.45 -7.29 -10.89
CA ASP A 37 14.32 -7.50 -12.04
C ASP A 37 13.75 -8.65 -12.93
N PRO A 38 13.43 -8.40 -14.21
CA PRO A 38 13.42 -7.08 -14.86
C PRO A 38 12.24 -6.22 -14.40
N SER A 39 12.47 -4.90 -14.28
CA SER A 39 11.38 -3.93 -14.11
C SER A 39 11.08 -3.23 -15.43
N ALA A 40 9.79 -3.06 -15.73
CA ALA A 40 9.31 -2.20 -16.81
C ALA A 40 9.05 -0.75 -16.35
N VAL A 41 9.21 -0.44 -15.05
CA VAL A 41 8.95 0.89 -14.52
C VAL A 41 10.09 1.83 -14.89
N THR A 42 9.77 2.91 -15.58
CA THR A 42 10.75 3.92 -16.00
C THR A 42 11.01 4.92 -14.87
N GLN A 43 12.17 5.60 -14.91
CA GLN A 43 12.45 6.68 -13.97
C GLN A 43 11.41 7.81 -14.06
N ALA A 44 10.94 8.14 -15.26
CA ALA A 44 9.90 9.16 -15.44
C ALA A 44 8.58 8.82 -14.72
N MET A 45 8.21 7.53 -14.64
CA MET A 45 7.06 7.07 -13.86
C MET A 45 7.29 7.22 -12.35
N LEU A 46 8.51 6.95 -11.88
CA LEU A 46 8.87 7.14 -10.47
C LEU A 46 8.84 8.63 -10.08
N ASP A 47 9.40 9.50 -10.93
CA ASP A 47 9.43 10.95 -10.70
C ASP A 47 8.00 11.52 -10.67
N MET A 48 7.15 11.10 -11.62
CA MET A 48 5.73 11.47 -11.64
C MET A 48 4.98 10.98 -10.38
N THR A 49 5.26 9.75 -9.94
CA THR A 49 4.65 9.17 -8.73
C THR A 49 5.06 9.96 -7.49
N PHE A 50 6.34 10.30 -7.36
CA PHE A 50 6.85 11.11 -6.26
C PHE A 50 6.24 12.52 -6.26
N ASP A 51 6.23 13.20 -7.40
CA ASP A 51 5.66 14.55 -7.55
C ASP A 51 4.18 14.59 -7.14
N MET A 52 3.41 13.56 -7.46
CA MET A 52 2.02 13.42 -7.00
C MET A 52 1.94 13.17 -5.50
N ALA A 53 2.74 12.24 -4.97
CA ALA A 53 2.66 11.82 -3.57
C ALA A 53 3.11 12.91 -2.58
N ILE A 54 4.14 13.68 -2.93
CA ILE A 54 4.68 14.74 -2.04
C ILE A 54 3.69 15.89 -1.85
N LYS A 55 2.81 16.14 -2.84
CA LYS A 55 1.76 17.17 -2.79
C LYS A 55 0.59 16.82 -1.87
N ALA A 56 0.44 15.55 -1.47
CA ALA A 56 -0.62 15.15 -0.56
C ALA A 56 -0.47 15.81 0.84
N SER A 57 -1.56 15.88 1.61
CA SER A 57 -1.47 16.30 3.01
C SER A 57 -0.68 15.29 3.83
N ILE A 58 0.38 15.73 4.52
CA ILE A 58 1.18 14.85 5.40
C ILE A 58 0.33 14.18 6.48
N LYS A 59 -0.63 14.91 7.04
CA LYS A 59 -1.56 14.41 8.05
C LYS A 59 -2.46 13.32 7.47
N ALA A 60 -2.99 13.54 6.27
CA ALA A 60 -3.80 12.54 5.60
C ALA A 60 -2.96 11.30 5.25
N THR A 61 -1.75 11.45 4.72
CA THR A 61 -0.83 10.34 4.44
C THR A 61 -0.54 9.52 5.69
N HIS A 62 -0.26 10.18 6.81
CA HIS A 62 -0.01 9.52 8.09
C HIS A 62 -1.24 8.74 8.60
N ASP A 63 -2.41 9.38 8.65
CA ASP A 63 -3.62 8.78 9.21
C ASP A 63 -4.21 7.68 8.31
N CYS A 64 -4.05 7.80 6.99
CA CYS A 64 -4.46 6.77 6.04
C CYS A 64 -3.80 5.42 6.37
N ILE A 65 -2.60 5.41 6.95
CA ILE A 65 -1.92 4.17 7.37
C ILE A 65 -2.78 3.42 8.38
N ALA A 66 -3.33 4.09 9.40
CA ALA A 66 -4.26 3.45 10.32
C ALA A 66 -5.55 3.01 9.62
N SER A 67 -6.10 3.88 8.76
CA SER A 67 -7.34 3.60 8.04
C SER A 67 -7.27 2.29 7.24
N PHE A 68 -6.23 2.07 6.41
CA PHE A 68 -6.18 0.85 5.60
C PHE A 68 -5.67 -0.39 6.34
N SER A 69 -4.89 -0.23 7.42
CA SER A 69 -4.24 -1.37 8.10
C SER A 69 -5.03 -1.92 9.29
N GLU A 70 -5.86 -1.08 9.92
CA GLU A 70 -6.56 -1.43 11.17
C GLU A 70 -8.07 -1.60 10.98
N THR A 71 -8.62 -1.16 9.84
CA THR A 71 -10.06 -1.34 9.55
C THR A 71 -10.36 -2.77 9.15
N ASP A 72 -11.31 -3.39 9.85
CA ASP A 72 -11.80 -4.73 9.53
C ASP A 72 -12.98 -4.66 8.56
N LEU A 73 -12.71 -4.97 7.29
CA LEU A 73 -13.71 -4.96 6.22
C LEU A 73 -14.49 -6.27 6.08
N ARG A 74 -14.22 -7.31 6.90
CA ARG A 74 -14.94 -8.60 6.83
C ARG A 74 -16.46 -8.45 6.96
N PRO A 75 -17.00 -7.62 7.88
CA PRO A 75 -18.44 -7.41 7.97
C PRO A 75 -19.03 -6.72 6.74
N ASP A 76 -18.24 -5.90 6.04
CA ASP A 76 -18.69 -5.20 4.82
C ASP A 76 -18.71 -6.14 3.63
N LEU A 77 -17.68 -6.97 3.46
CA LEU A 77 -17.63 -7.99 2.42
C LEU A 77 -18.79 -8.99 2.53
N ALA A 78 -19.22 -9.34 3.76
CA ALA A 78 -20.37 -10.21 3.98
C ALA A 78 -21.71 -9.64 3.47
N LYS A 79 -21.78 -8.33 3.17
CA LYS A 79 -22.98 -7.67 2.63
C LYS A 79 -23.02 -7.69 1.10
N PHE A 80 -21.96 -8.11 0.43
CA PHE A 80 -21.89 -8.08 -1.03
C PHE A 80 -22.76 -9.22 -1.60
N ASP A 81 -23.84 -8.84 -2.28
CA ASP A 81 -24.82 -9.75 -2.90
C ASP A 81 -24.86 -9.62 -4.43
N ILE A 82 -23.83 -8.99 -5.01
CA ILE A 82 -23.68 -8.73 -6.44
C ILE A 82 -22.40 -9.38 -6.99
N PRO A 83 -22.35 -9.70 -8.30
CA PRO A 83 -21.14 -10.21 -8.93
C PRO A 83 -19.95 -9.26 -8.70
N THR A 84 -18.84 -9.82 -8.18
CA THR A 84 -17.64 -9.06 -7.80
C THR A 84 -16.40 -9.71 -8.41
N LEU A 85 -15.50 -8.91 -8.99
CA LEU A 85 -14.22 -9.37 -9.53
C LEU A 85 -13.08 -8.88 -8.64
N ILE A 86 -12.20 -9.80 -8.23
CA ILE A 86 -10.98 -9.50 -7.50
C ILE A 86 -9.78 -9.70 -8.44
N ILE A 87 -9.00 -8.64 -8.65
CA ILE A 87 -7.74 -8.68 -9.40
C ILE A 87 -6.61 -8.38 -8.43
N HIS A 88 -5.64 -9.29 -8.31
CA HIS A 88 -4.50 -9.13 -7.40
C HIS A 88 -3.22 -9.65 -8.06
N GLY A 89 -2.14 -8.88 -7.99
CA GLY A 89 -0.82 -9.31 -8.45
C GLY A 89 -0.22 -10.35 -7.52
N GLY A 90 0.05 -11.57 -8.01
CA GLY A 90 0.49 -12.69 -7.17
C GLY A 90 1.79 -12.47 -6.38
N ALA A 91 2.61 -11.48 -6.77
CA ALA A 91 3.89 -11.16 -6.13
C ALA A 91 3.91 -9.76 -5.50
N ASP A 92 2.76 -9.18 -5.15
CA ASP A 92 2.66 -7.87 -4.48
C ASP A 92 3.32 -7.88 -3.08
N PRO A 93 4.42 -7.12 -2.88
CA PRO A 93 5.12 -7.08 -1.59
C PRO A 93 4.49 -6.09 -0.60
N VAL A 94 3.62 -5.19 -1.05
CA VAL A 94 3.00 -4.15 -0.22
C VAL A 94 1.70 -4.66 0.38
N VAL A 95 0.87 -5.33 -0.41
CA VAL A 95 -0.39 -5.93 0.02
C VAL A 95 -0.36 -7.44 -0.26
N PRO A 96 0.04 -8.26 0.73
CA PRO A 96 0.21 -9.69 0.52
C PRO A 96 -1.10 -10.39 0.09
N ILE A 97 -1.06 -11.08 -1.06
CA ILE A 97 -2.25 -11.70 -1.67
C ILE A 97 -2.94 -12.72 -0.75
N GLU A 98 -2.17 -13.51 0.01
CA GLU A 98 -2.68 -14.52 0.95
C GLU A 98 -3.47 -13.91 2.12
N LEU A 99 -3.24 -12.63 2.42
CA LEU A 99 -3.89 -11.92 3.51
C LEU A 99 -5.01 -11.00 3.03
N SER A 100 -5.14 -10.82 1.72
CA SER A 100 -6.03 -9.85 1.10
C SER A 100 -6.85 -10.50 -0.02
N GLY A 101 -6.45 -10.37 -1.29
CA GLY A 101 -7.24 -10.82 -2.45
C GLY A 101 -7.74 -12.26 -2.35
N LYS A 102 -6.91 -13.21 -1.88
CA LYS A 102 -7.34 -14.61 -1.69
C LYS A 102 -8.30 -14.83 -0.52
N LYS A 103 -8.26 -13.98 0.51
CA LYS A 103 -9.18 -14.05 1.65
C LYS A 103 -10.51 -13.35 1.38
N SER A 104 -10.50 -12.38 0.47
CA SER A 104 -11.70 -11.65 0.05
C SER A 104 -12.54 -12.41 -0.98
N ALA A 105 -11.92 -13.35 -1.71
CA ALA A 105 -12.57 -14.24 -2.68
C ALA A 105 -13.24 -15.43 -1.98
#